data_AF-A0A653CG59-F1
#
_entry.id   AF-A0A653CG59-F1
#
_cell.length_a   1.000
_cell.length_b   1.000
_cell.length_c   1.000
_cell.angle_alpha   90.00
_cell.angle_beta   90.00
_cell.angle_gamma   90.00
#
_symmetry.space_group_name_H-M   'P 1'
#
loop_
_entity.id
_entity.type
_entity.pdbx_description
1 polymer ?
#
loop_
_entity_poly.entity_id
_entity_poly.type
_entity_poly.pdbx_seq_one_letter_code
_entity_poly.pdbx_strand_id
1 'polypeptide(L)'
;MADSIDDGRFHKVPLLFGFNSEECLSPVFLKSLKHIKQKAKRWDQDTSKMLDITVNISDRSKAAEDIKTLYTNRSFSEDLAAVVKFCTDDEFTLPIARHAESASEHGVPVYMYTMDYKFVPHFVPGEYLLIII
;
A
#
# COMPACT_ATOMS: atom_id res chain seq x y z
N MET A 1 1.73 -8.69 -17.35
CA MET A 1 1.54 -9.83 -16.41
C MET A 1 0.07 -9.99 -16.04
N ALA A 2 -0.68 -8.91 -15.79
CA ALA A 2 -2.12 -8.97 -15.56
C ALA A 2 -2.90 -9.70 -16.67
N ASP A 3 -2.56 -9.45 -17.94
CA ASP A 3 -3.25 -10.02 -19.11
C ASP A 3 -3.33 -11.56 -19.11
N SER A 4 -2.35 -12.26 -18.53
CA SER A 4 -2.41 -13.72 -18.43
C SER A 4 -3.45 -14.21 -17.44
N ILE A 5 -3.71 -13.46 -16.38
CA ILE A 5 -4.76 -13.80 -15.40
C ILE A 5 -6.12 -13.46 -16.01
N ASP A 6 -6.23 -12.28 -16.62
CA ASP A 6 -7.46 -11.78 -17.27
C ASP A 6 -7.91 -12.72 -18.40
N ASP A 7 -6.97 -13.20 -19.22
CA ASP A 7 -7.24 -14.16 -20.29
C ASP A 7 -7.34 -15.61 -19.80
N GLY A 8 -7.23 -15.85 -18.50
CA GLY A 8 -7.34 -17.18 -17.89
C GLY A 8 -6.17 -18.12 -18.18
N ARG A 9 -5.06 -17.62 -18.73
CA ARG A 9 -3.82 -18.37 -19.04
C ARG A 9 -2.94 -18.58 -17.81
N PHE A 10 -3.47 -19.29 -16.82
CA PHE A 10 -2.76 -19.66 -15.59
C PHE A 10 -3.25 -21.01 -15.06
N HIS A 11 -2.51 -21.59 -14.11
CA HIS A 11 -2.90 -22.86 -13.49
C HIS A 11 -4.11 -22.66 -12.56
N LYS A 12 -5.18 -23.41 -12.81
CA LYS A 12 -6.45 -23.32 -12.06
C LYS A 12 -6.38 -24.13 -10.77
N VAL A 13 -5.66 -23.61 -9.78
CA VAL A 13 -5.54 -24.17 -8.43
C VAL A 13 -6.11 -23.20 -7.41
N PRO A 14 -6.63 -23.67 -6.25
CA PRO A 14 -7.07 -22.75 -5.20
C PRO A 14 -5.98 -21.75 -4.82
N LEU A 15 -6.35 -20.47 -4.73
CA LEU A 15 -5.42 -19.37 -4.45
C LEU A 15 -5.70 -18.78 -3.06
N LEU A 16 -4.64 -18.54 -2.31
CA LEU A 16 -4.66 -17.78 -1.05
C LEU A 16 -3.82 -16.52 -1.23
N PHE A 17 -4.46 -15.37 -1.10
CA PHE A 17 -3.80 -14.07 -1.10
C PHE A 17 -3.78 -13.47 0.30
N GLY A 18 -2.73 -12.73 0.60
CA GLY A 18 -2.55 -12.07 1.87
C GLY A 18 -1.70 -10.82 1.74
N PHE A 19 -2.02 -9.83 2.57
CA PHE A 19 -1.20 -8.64 2.77
C PHE A 19 -1.33 -8.16 4.21
N ASN A 20 -0.35 -7.39 4.68
CA ASN A 20 -0.35 -6.74 5.98
C ASN A 20 -1.11 -5.40 5.92
N SER A 21 -1.68 -4.95 7.04
CA SER A 21 -2.36 -3.65 7.13
C SER A 21 -1.44 -2.45 6.79
N GLU A 22 -0.13 -2.61 6.95
CA GLU A 22 0.87 -1.55 6.85
C GLU A 22 2.12 -1.99 6.05
N GLU A 23 1.96 -2.71 4.93
CA GLU A 23 3.08 -3.27 4.13
C GLU A 23 4.22 -2.28 3.87
N CYS A 24 3.87 -1.04 3.50
CA CYS A 24 4.87 -0.04 3.15
C CYS A 24 5.64 0.51 4.35
N LEU A 25 5.20 0.26 5.58
CA LEU A 25 5.94 0.65 6.80
C LEU A 25 7.22 -0.19 6.99
N SER A 26 7.35 -1.29 6.22
CA SER A 26 8.57 -2.09 6.13
C SER A 26 9.81 -1.23 5.79
N PRO A 27 10.98 -1.50 6.41
CA PRO A 27 12.25 -0.84 6.11
C PRO A 27 12.70 -0.96 4.65
N VAL A 28 12.12 -1.88 3.87
CA VAL A 28 12.42 -2.05 2.44
C VAL A 28 11.73 -0.97 1.60
N PHE A 29 10.51 -0.56 1.97
CA PHE A 29 9.67 0.31 1.17
C PHE A 29 9.79 1.77 1.58
N LEU A 30 9.26 2.13 2.76
CA LEU A 30 9.35 3.50 3.26
C LEU A 30 10.60 3.77 4.08
N LYS A 31 11.45 2.77 4.33
CA LYS A 31 12.78 2.85 4.98
C LYS A 31 12.77 3.35 6.41
N SER A 32 12.38 4.60 6.65
CA SER A 32 12.33 5.23 7.96
C SER A 32 11.34 6.39 8.00
N LEU A 33 10.96 6.81 9.21
CA LEU A 33 10.07 7.97 9.42
C LEU A 33 10.56 9.25 8.71
N LYS A 34 11.88 9.44 8.58
CA LYS A 34 12.46 10.57 7.84
C LYS A 34 12.07 10.55 6.36
N HIS A 35 12.10 9.38 5.72
CA HIS A 35 11.74 9.23 4.32
C HIS A 35 10.23 9.41 4.11
N ILE A 36 9.40 8.89 5.04
CA ILE A 36 7.95 9.12 5.03
C ILE A 36 7.66 10.63 5.06
N LYS A 37 8.28 11.35 6.01
CA LYS A 37 8.14 12.82 6.12
C LYS A 37 8.63 13.56 4.88
N GLN A 38 9.72 13.11 4.25
CA GLN A 38 10.22 13.71 3.00
C GLN A 38 9.26 13.47 1.82
N LYS A 39 8.72 12.25 1.71
CA LYS A 39 7.73 11.88 0.69
C LYS A 39 6.44 12.70 0.87
N ALA A 40 5.94 12.80 2.11
CA ALA A 40 4.79 13.63 2.47
C ALA A 40 4.96 15.09 2.00
N LYS A 41 6.08 15.73 2.37
CA LYS A 41 6.38 17.11 1.94
C LYS A 41 6.44 17.26 0.43
N ARG A 42 7.00 16.27 -0.28
CA ARG A 42 7.09 16.28 -1.75
C ARG A 42 5.70 16.20 -2.39
N TRP A 43 4.78 15.45 -1.81
CA TRP A 43 3.39 15.34 -2.26
C TRP A 43 2.54 16.56 -1.92
N ASP A 44 2.79 17.19 -0.78
CA ASP A 44 2.14 18.47 -0.43
C ASP A 44 2.58 19.61 -1.36
N GLN A 45 3.82 19.58 -1.86
CA GLN A 45 4.31 20.54 -2.85
C GLN A 45 3.74 20.32 -4.24
N ASP A 46 3.48 19.06 -4.61
CA ASP A 46 2.94 18.68 -5.91
C ASP A 46 2.32 17.28 -5.79
N THR A 47 0.99 17.25 -5.67
CA THR A 47 0.22 16.02 -5.41
C THR A 47 0.26 15.06 -6.60
N SER A 48 0.57 15.54 -7.82
CA SER A 48 0.74 14.67 -9.00
C SER A 48 1.91 13.68 -8.87
N LYS A 49 2.85 13.95 -7.95
CA LYS A 49 3.98 13.07 -7.61
C LYS A 49 3.59 11.88 -6.73
N MET A 50 2.33 11.83 -6.30
CA MET A 50 1.76 10.68 -5.60
C MET A 50 1.50 9.51 -6.53
N LEU A 51 1.16 9.80 -7.78
CA LEU A 51 0.88 8.80 -8.80
C LEU A 51 2.18 8.30 -9.44
N ASP A 52 2.21 7.08 -9.96
CA ASP A 52 3.34 6.57 -10.75
C ASP A 52 3.40 7.22 -12.14
N ILE A 53 4.59 7.46 -12.68
CA ILE A 53 4.79 8.14 -13.98
C ILE A 53 4.31 7.31 -15.18
N THR A 54 4.16 6.00 -15.01
CA THR A 54 3.77 5.05 -16.05
C THR A 54 2.25 4.98 -16.25
N VAL A 55 1.46 5.50 -15.31
CA VAL A 55 -0.01 5.52 -15.43
C VAL A 55 -0.42 6.57 -16.46
N ASN A 56 -1.11 6.11 -17.51
CA ASN A 56 -1.62 6.98 -18.56
C ASN A 56 -2.88 7.72 -18.07
N ILE A 57 -2.71 8.94 -17.58
CA ILE A 57 -3.79 9.78 -17.04
C ILE A 57 -3.82 11.10 -17.80
N SER A 58 -4.99 11.45 -18.34
CA SER A 58 -5.18 12.67 -19.13
C SER A 58 -5.08 13.96 -18.31
N ASP A 59 -5.66 13.97 -17.10
CA ASP A 59 -5.56 15.08 -16.14
C ASP A 59 -5.00 14.55 -14.83
N ARG A 60 -3.66 14.50 -14.77
CA ARG A 60 -2.93 13.91 -13.66
C ARG A 60 -3.09 14.71 -12.36
N SER A 61 -3.18 16.03 -12.45
CA SER A 61 -3.36 16.89 -11.28
C SER A 61 -4.72 16.67 -10.64
N LYS A 62 -5.79 16.66 -11.45
CA LYS A 62 -7.14 16.38 -10.95
C LYS A 62 -7.25 14.98 -10.36
N ALA A 63 -6.75 13.96 -11.08
CA ALA A 63 -6.78 12.58 -10.58
C ALA A 63 -6.04 12.43 -9.24
N ALA A 64 -4.89 13.10 -9.08
CA ALA A 64 -4.13 13.03 -7.84
C ALA A 64 -4.86 13.69 -6.67
N GLU A 65 -5.53 14.83 -6.90
CA GLU A 65 -6.36 15.46 -5.87
C GLU A 65 -7.58 14.59 -5.52
N ASP A 66 -8.29 14.06 -6.53
CA ASP A 66 -9.44 13.18 -6.31
C ASP A 66 -9.01 11.95 -5.49
N ILE A 67 -7.89 11.31 -5.83
CA ILE A 67 -7.36 10.16 -5.09
C ILE A 67 -6.95 10.56 -3.67
N LYS A 68 -6.29 11.70 -3.49
CA LYS A 68 -5.88 12.18 -2.15
C LYS A 68 -7.06 12.25 -1.19
N THR A 69 -8.24 12.68 -1.65
CA THR A 69 -9.44 12.77 -0.80
C THR A 69 -9.90 11.42 -0.23
N LEU A 70 -9.52 10.30 -0.85
CA LEU A 70 -9.80 8.95 -0.36
C LEU A 70 -8.93 8.58 0.86
N TYR A 71 -7.79 9.26 1.03
CA TYR A 71 -6.80 8.96 2.05
C TYR A 71 -6.79 9.99 3.17
N THR A 72 -6.90 11.28 2.84
CA THR A 72 -6.90 12.35 3.84
C THR A 72 -7.53 13.64 3.32
N ASN A 73 -8.14 14.40 4.24
CA ASN A 73 -8.59 15.77 4.01
C ASN A 73 -7.57 16.82 4.51
N ARG A 74 -6.41 16.37 5.01
CA ARG A 74 -5.32 17.21 5.53
C ARG A 74 -4.16 17.23 4.54
N SER A 75 -3.09 17.95 4.86
CA SER A 75 -1.82 17.75 4.18
C SER A 75 -1.23 16.38 4.57
N PHE A 76 -0.47 15.75 3.68
CA PHE A 76 0.21 14.49 3.99
C PHE A 76 1.25 14.67 5.10
N SER A 77 1.86 15.85 5.21
CA SER A 77 2.80 16.15 6.29
C SER A 77 2.14 16.18 7.68
N GLU A 78 0.83 16.46 7.75
CA GLU A 78 0.03 16.39 8.98
C GLU A 78 -0.55 15.00 9.25
N ASP A 79 -0.60 14.15 8.21
CA ASP A 79 -1.18 12.81 8.25
C ASP A 79 -0.26 11.80 7.57
N LEU A 80 0.83 11.45 8.26
CA LEU A 80 1.81 10.49 7.75
C LEU A 80 1.23 9.08 7.61
N ALA A 81 0.17 8.75 8.35
CA ALA A 81 -0.51 7.46 8.23
C ALA A 81 -1.20 7.33 6.86
N ALA A 82 -1.77 8.43 6.33
CA ALA A 82 -2.31 8.45 4.98
C ALA A 82 -1.25 8.16 3.89
N VAL A 83 0.00 8.60 4.09
CA VAL A 83 1.12 8.26 3.18
C VAL A 83 1.40 6.77 3.18
N VAL A 84 1.45 6.16 4.37
CA VAL A 84 1.66 4.71 4.50
C VAL A 84 0.51 3.97 3.84
N LYS A 85 -0.73 4.34 4.16
CA LYS A 85 -1.94 3.70 3.63
C LYS A 85 -1.99 3.76 2.10
N PHE A 86 -1.76 4.94 1.51
CA PHE A 86 -1.69 5.07 0.06
C PHE A 86 -0.63 4.15 -0.55
N CYS A 87 0.59 4.15 0.00
CA CYS A 87 1.66 3.32 -0.56
C CYS A 87 1.33 1.82 -0.43
N THR A 88 0.77 1.39 0.71
CA THR A 88 0.32 0.00 0.91
C THR A 88 -0.74 -0.37 -0.13
N ASP A 89 -1.70 0.51 -0.38
CA ASP A 89 -2.76 0.24 -1.34
C ASP A 89 -2.25 0.18 -2.78
N ASP A 90 -1.41 1.12 -3.18
CA ASP A 90 -0.88 1.25 -4.54
C ASP A 90 0.05 0.06 -4.90
N GLU A 91 0.93 -0.33 -3.98
CA GLU A 91 1.95 -1.35 -4.22
C GLU A 91 1.46 -2.78 -3.92
N PHE A 92 0.48 -2.97 -3.03
CA PHE A 92 0.06 -4.28 -2.54
C PHE A 92 -1.44 -4.51 -2.64
N THR A 93 -2.26 -3.74 -1.92
CA THR A 93 -3.69 -4.06 -1.75
C THR A 93 -4.41 -4.11 -3.10
N LEU A 94 -4.26 -3.05 -3.91
CA LEU A 94 -4.92 -2.93 -5.21
C LEU A 94 -4.48 -4.02 -6.19
N PRO A 95 -3.18 -4.24 -6.48
CA PRO A 95 -2.77 -5.28 -7.43
C PRO A 95 -3.15 -6.69 -6.95
N ILE A 96 -3.07 -6.99 -5.65
CA ILE A 96 -3.49 -8.28 -5.10
C ILE A 96 -5.01 -8.47 -5.26
N ALA A 97 -5.81 -7.45 -4.93
CA ALA A 97 -7.26 -7.51 -5.09
C ALA A 97 -7.67 -7.70 -6.55
N ARG A 98 -7.03 -6.99 -7.49
CA ARG A 98 -7.31 -7.14 -8.94
C ARG A 98 -6.94 -8.53 -9.46
N HIS A 99 -5.82 -9.09 -8.98
CA HIS A 99 -5.45 -10.46 -9.31
C HIS A 99 -6.49 -11.46 -8.76
N ALA A 100 -6.86 -11.33 -7.49
CA ALA A 100 -7.85 -12.19 -6.84
C ALA A 100 -9.20 -12.15 -7.56
N GLU A 101 -9.68 -10.95 -7.89
CA GLU A 101 -10.90 -10.71 -8.66
C GLU A 101 -10.83 -11.42 -10.01
N SER A 102 -9.82 -11.09 -10.83
CA SER A 102 -9.63 -11.67 -12.17
C SER A 102 -9.52 -13.20 -12.14
N ALA A 103 -8.75 -13.77 -11.21
CA ALA A 103 -8.63 -15.21 -11.09
C ALA A 103 -9.96 -15.91 -10.72
N SER A 104 -10.78 -15.26 -9.90
CA SER A 104 -12.07 -15.80 -9.45
C SER A 104 -13.09 -15.92 -10.59
N GLU A 105 -13.02 -15.04 -11.59
CA GLU A 105 -13.89 -15.07 -12.78
C GLU A 105 -13.67 -16.34 -13.63
N HIS A 106 -12.51 -16.98 -13.49
CA HIS A 106 -12.18 -18.22 -14.21
C HIS A 106 -12.47 -19.50 -13.41
N GLY A 107 -13.38 -19.43 -12.44
CA GLY A 107 -13.87 -20.60 -11.70
C GLY A 107 -12.88 -21.17 -10.67
N VAL A 108 -11.90 -20.38 -10.24
CA VAL A 108 -10.90 -20.76 -9.24
C VAL A 108 -11.37 -20.34 -7.84
N PRO A 109 -11.30 -21.23 -6.83
CA PRO A 109 -11.53 -20.81 -5.45
C PRO A 109 -10.44 -19.83 -4.99
N VAL A 110 -10.85 -18.65 -4.53
CA VAL A 110 -9.95 -17.59 -4.07
C VAL A 110 -10.27 -17.25 -2.61
N TYR A 111 -9.24 -17.25 -1.77
CA TYR A 111 -9.30 -16.86 -0.37
C TYR A 111 -8.39 -15.66 -0.15
N MET A 112 -8.84 -14.71 0.69
CA MET A 112 -8.07 -13.51 1.01
C MET A 112 -8.00 -13.32 2.52
N TYR A 113 -6.87 -12.83 3.01
CA TYR A 113 -6.74 -12.35 4.38
C TYR A 113 -5.98 -11.01 4.43
N THR A 114 -6.22 -10.27 5.51
CA THR A 114 -5.39 -9.14 5.90
C THR A 114 -4.82 -9.43 7.28
N MET A 115 -3.50 -9.27 7.44
CA MET A 115 -2.84 -9.41 8.72
C MET A 115 -2.69 -8.04 9.38
N ASP A 116 -3.35 -7.88 10.52
CA ASP A 116 -3.26 -6.67 11.33
C ASP A 116 -2.82 -7.05 12.75
N TYR A 117 -1.51 -7.13 12.94
CA TYR A 117 -0.91 -7.51 14.21
C TYR A 117 0.39 -6.75 14.42
N LYS A 118 0.52 -6.11 15.58
CA LYS A 118 1.74 -5.44 16.01
C LYS A 118 2.33 -6.17 17.19
N PHE A 119 3.55 -6.70 17.02
CA PHE A 119 4.31 -7.21 18.15
C PHE A 119 4.81 -6.03 19.00
N VAL A 120 4.30 -5.93 20.22
CA VAL A 120 4.87 -5.05 21.24
C VAL A 120 5.73 -5.93 22.14
N PRO A 121 7.07 -5.82 22.10
CA PRO A 121 7.90 -6.59 23.03
C PRO A 121 7.49 -6.21 24.45
N HIS A 122 7.00 -7.18 25.21
CA HIS A 122 6.90 -7.03 26.66
C HIS A 122 8.30 -6.73 27.19
N PHE A 123 8.38 -5.80 28.14
CA PHE A 123 9.60 -5.46 28.86
C PHE A 123 10.32 -6.76 29.29
N VAL A 124 11.46 -7.06 28.66
CA VAL A 124 12.36 -8.09 29.15
C VAL A 124 13.17 -7.41 30.25
N PRO A 125 12.99 -7.75 31.54
CA PRO A 125 13.76 -7.12 32.60
C PRO A 125 15.25 -7.38 32.36
N GLY A 126 16.02 -6.35 32.04
CA GLY A 126 17.47 -6.43 31.82
C GLY A 126 17.99 -5.84 30.51
N GLU A 127 17.13 -5.58 29.52
CA GLU A 127 17.57 -4.96 28.25
C GLU A 127 17.00 -3.53 28.13
N TYR A 128 17.84 -2.55 28.42
CA TYR A 128 17.55 -1.15 28.11
C TYR A 128 17.67 -0.92 26.61
N LEU A 129 16.61 -1.22 25.85
CA LEU A 129 16.47 -0.69 24.50
C LEU A 129 15.73 0.65 24.59
N LEU A 130 16.47 1.72 24.34
CA LEU A 130 16.01 3.10 24.32
C LEU A 130 15.02 3.28 23.15
N ILE A 131 13.73 3.11 23.38
CA ILE A 131 12.69 3.52 22.43
C ILE A 131 12.46 5.02 22.63
N ILE A 132 13.20 5.83 21.87
CA ILE A 132 12.87 7.25 21.70
C ILE A 132 11.78 7.31 20.61
N ILE A 133 10.59 7.79 21.00
CA ILE A 133 9.53 8.24 20.09
C ILE A 133 9.76 9.73 19.82
#